data_AF-A0A966FPS7-F1
#
_entry.id   AF-A0A966FPS7-F1
#
_cell.length_a   1.000
_cell.length_b   1.000
_cell.length_c   1.000
_cell.angle_alpha   90.00
_cell.angle_beta   90.00
_cell.angle_gamma   90.00
#
_symmetry.space_group_name_H-M   'P 1'
#
loop_
_entity.id
_entity.type
_entity.pdbx_description
1 polymer ?
#
loop_
_entity_poly.entity_id
_entity_poly.type
_entity_poly.pdbx_seq_one_letter_code
_entity_poly.pdbx_strand_id
1 'polypeptide(L)'
;YDDFLQKTNTKFMVRRQRLKFSGHVVDKDLRYKLELGFSNRDQGNSRTGQFGSDGSNIILDAVVKYYLFEDFDIWFGQTKLPGNRERVISSGDMQFVDRSLLNSNLNIDRDAGIQIRYKFGTDFVVKPTFAFTTGEGRNITADNAGGFAYTFHTDILPFGDFDDYVSSDHSFNENHKLA
;
A
#
# COMPACT_ATOMS: atom_id res chain seq x y z
N TYR A 1 1.60 9.57 49.44
CA TYR A 1 0.36 10.14 48.89
C TYR A 1 0.72 10.82 47.57
N ASP A 2 1.04 10.07 46.51
CA ASP A 2 1.33 10.68 45.18
C ASP A 2 1.28 9.66 44.02
N ASP A 3 0.41 8.64 44.11
CA ASP A 3 0.37 7.54 43.12
C ASP A 3 -1.00 7.39 42.41
N PHE A 4 -1.81 8.46 42.35
CA PHE A 4 -3.19 8.40 41.84
C PHE A 4 -3.57 9.45 40.80
N LEU A 5 -2.64 10.21 40.23
CA LEU A 5 -2.93 11.06 39.08
C LEU A 5 -2.68 10.29 37.78
N GLN A 6 -3.51 9.27 37.52
CA GLN A 6 -3.66 8.76 36.16
C GLN A 6 -4.24 9.90 35.30
N LYS A 7 -3.37 10.61 34.57
CA LYS A 7 -3.78 11.57 33.55
C LYS A 7 -4.59 10.80 32.49
N THR A 8 -5.92 10.86 32.58
CA THR A 8 -6.79 10.39 31.52
C THR A 8 -6.54 11.26 30.28
N ASN A 9 -5.78 10.71 29.33
CA ASN A 9 -5.41 11.43 28.12
C ASN A 9 -6.50 11.20 27.06
N THR A 10 -7.47 12.11 26.98
CA THR A 10 -8.55 12.04 26.00
C THR A 10 -8.10 12.74 24.73
N LYS A 11 -8.03 12.00 23.61
CA LYS A 11 -7.65 12.54 22.31
C LYS A 11 -8.77 12.34 21.29
N PHE A 12 -9.42 13.44 20.90
CA PHE A 12 -10.32 13.46 19.76
C PHE A 12 -9.55 13.92 18.53
N MET A 13 -9.47 13.08 17.49
CA MET A 13 -8.76 13.44 16.27
C MET A 13 -9.33 12.73 15.04
N VAL A 14 -9.33 13.42 13.90
CA VAL A 14 -9.54 12.79 12.59
C VAL A 14 -8.30 11.98 12.25
N ARG A 15 -8.43 10.65 12.18
CA ARG A 15 -7.28 9.75 11.96
C ARG A 15 -6.81 9.72 10.51
N ARG A 16 -7.71 9.90 9.54
CA ARG A 16 -7.44 9.83 8.09
C ARG A 16 -8.41 10.75 7.36
N GLN A 17 -7.90 11.56 6.44
CA GLN A 17 -8.70 12.37 5.53
C GLN A 17 -8.04 12.27 4.17
N ARG A 18 -8.63 11.48 3.27
CA ARG A 18 -7.98 11.13 2.01
C ARG A 18 -8.88 11.34 0.82
N LEU A 19 -8.34 11.94 -0.23
CA LEU A 19 -8.96 12.03 -1.54
C LEU A 19 -8.35 10.98 -2.43
N LYS A 20 -9.20 10.16 -3.06
CA LYS A 20 -8.78 9.09 -3.96
C LYS A 20 -9.39 9.32 -5.32
N PHE A 21 -8.55 9.38 -6.33
CA PHE A 21 -8.92 9.47 -7.73
C PHE A 21 -8.35 8.26 -8.44
N SER A 22 -9.19 7.56 -9.18
CA SER A 22 -8.78 6.43 -10.00
C SER A 22 -9.61 6.40 -11.26
N GLY A 23 -8.99 6.03 -12.37
CA GLY A 23 -9.65 5.92 -13.66
C GLY A 23 -8.70 5.39 -14.70
N HIS A 24 -9.07 5.57 -15.96
CA HIS A 24 -8.24 5.21 -17.10
C HIS A 24 -8.07 6.41 -18.03
N VAL A 25 -6.97 6.43 -18.77
CA VAL A 25 -6.60 7.51 -19.69
C VAL A 25 -6.75 6.98 -21.11
N VAL A 26 -7.79 7.45 -21.81
CA VAL A 26 -8.12 7.07 -23.19
C VAL A 26 -8.50 5.60 -23.32
N ASP A 27 -7.56 4.68 -23.10
CA ASP A 27 -7.77 3.24 -23.15
C ASP A 27 -7.94 2.64 -21.73
N LYS A 28 -8.65 1.51 -21.61
CA LYS A 28 -8.83 0.78 -20.35
C LYS A 28 -7.55 0.15 -19.83
N ASP A 29 -6.56 0.02 -20.71
CA ASP A 29 -5.26 -0.58 -20.40
C ASP A 29 -4.32 0.40 -19.69
N LEU A 30 -4.51 1.71 -19.88
CA LEU A 30 -3.74 2.74 -19.18
C LEU A 30 -4.56 3.33 -18.04
N ARG A 31 -4.28 2.89 -16.81
CA ARG A 31 -4.98 3.32 -15.59
C ARG A 31 -4.12 4.23 -14.73
N TYR A 32 -4.77 5.09 -13.96
CA TYR A 32 -4.08 5.93 -12.96
C TYR A 32 -4.73 5.76 -11.60
N LYS A 33 -3.91 5.97 -10.56
CA LYS A 33 -4.37 6.10 -9.18
C LYS A 33 -3.62 7.24 -8.51
N LEU A 34 -4.38 8.17 -7.95
CA LEU A 34 -3.91 9.27 -7.13
C LEU A 34 -4.61 9.20 -5.75
N GLU A 35 -3.84 9.10 -4.67
CA GLU A 35 -4.33 9.15 -3.29
C GLU A 35 -3.59 10.28 -2.56
N LEU A 36 -4.35 11.26 -2.06
CA LEU A 36 -3.85 12.41 -1.32
C LEU A 36 -4.36 12.35 0.11
N GLY A 37 -3.51 12.54 1.10
CA GLY A 37 -3.85 12.50 2.52
C GLY A 37 -3.62 13.86 3.18
N PHE A 38 -4.65 14.39 3.84
CA PHE A 38 -4.67 15.72 4.43
C PHE A 38 -4.72 15.72 5.97
N SER A 39 -4.93 14.56 6.60
CA SER A 39 -4.96 14.49 8.06
C SER A 39 -3.56 14.63 8.67
N ASN A 40 -3.47 15.07 9.92
CA ASN A 40 -2.21 15.22 10.63
C ASN A 40 -1.41 13.90 10.72
N ARG A 41 -2.09 12.74 10.75
CA ARG A 41 -1.42 11.42 10.69
C ARG A 41 -0.97 11.03 9.29
N ASP A 42 -1.61 11.54 8.24
CA ASP A 42 -1.18 11.29 6.86
C ASP A 42 0.03 12.15 6.50
N GLN A 43 0.10 13.39 7.03
CA GLN A 43 1.18 14.37 6.80
C GLN A 43 2.40 14.22 7.71
N GLY A 44 2.29 13.47 8.81
CA GLY A 44 3.33 13.38 9.83
C GLY A 44 4.66 12.87 9.27
N ASN A 45 5.66 13.75 9.22
CA ASN A 45 7.01 13.48 8.71
C ASN A 45 7.97 12.91 9.79
N SER A 46 7.45 12.34 10.88
CA SER A 46 8.22 12.00 12.09
C SER A 46 9.30 10.92 11.92
N ARG A 47 9.46 10.35 10.72
CA ARG A 47 10.49 9.34 10.41
C ARG A 47 11.53 9.81 9.39
N THR A 48 11.36 10.99 8.78
CA THR A 48 12.20 11.48 7.67
C THR A 48 13.07 12.66 8.10
N GLY A 49 13.68 12.55 9.28
CA GLY A 49 14.67 13.53 9.73
C GLY A 49 15.74 13.77 8.66
N GLN A 50 16.21 15.02 8.56
CA GLN A 50 17.31 15.54 7.74
C GLN A 50 17.25 15.33 6.20
N PHE A 51 16.38 14.45 5.68
CA PHE A 51 16.28 14.10 4.25
C PHE A 51 14.94 14.44 3.59
N GLY A 52 13.91 14.81 4.39
CA GLY A 52 12.67 15.40 3.87
C GLY A 52 12.76 16.91 3.85
N SER A 53 12.34 17.56 2.75
CA SER A 53 12.03 19.00 2.83
C SER A 53 10.92 19.21 3.88
N ASP A 54 10.82 20.41 4.45
CA ASP A 54 9.69 20.81 5.33
C ASP A 54 8.31 20.76 4.63
N GLY A 55 8.23 20.12 3.46
CA GLY A 55 7.03 19.86 2.70
C GLY A 55 6.12 18.83 3.37
N SER A 56 4.83 19.12 3.27
CA SER A 56 3.75 18.25 3.73
C SER A 56 3.73 16.93 2.93
N ASN A 57 3.70 15.77 3.62
CA ASN A 57 3.74 14.43 3.00
C ASN A 57 2.37 14.01 2.40
N ILE A 58 1.83 14.84 1.49
CA ILE A 58 0.42 14.79 1.06
C ILE A 58 0.16 13.62 0.11
N ILE A 59 1.09 13.35 -0.81
CA ILE A 59 0.87 12.36 -1.87
C ILE A 59 1.14 10.97 -1.29
N LEU A 60 0.09 10.15 -1.12
CA LEU A 60 0.22 8.76 -0.69
C LEU A 60 0.55 7.88 -1.88
N ASP A 61 -0.34 7.86 -2.88
CA ASP A 61 -0.15 7.09 -4.10
C ASP A 61 -0.23 8.05 -5.29
N ALA A 62 0.72 7.97 -6.21
CA ALA A 62 0.70 8.63 -7.50
C ALA A 62 1.32 7.67 -8.50
N VAL A 63 0.49 6.82 -9.10
CA VAL A 63 0.94 5.69 -9.91
C VAL A 63 0.12 5.57 -11.18
N VAL A 64 0.82 5.31 -12.28
CA VAL A 64 0.25 4.90 -13.56
C VAL A 64 0.42 3.40 -13.69
N LYS A 65 -0.60 2.71 -14.20
CA LYS A 65 -0.64 1.26 -14.37
C LYS A 65 -0.94 0.97 -15.82
N TYR A 66 -0.15 0.11 -16.42
CA TYR A 66 -0.32 -0.29 -17.80
C TYR A 66 -0.53 -1.81 -17.87
N TYR A 67 -1.68 -2.21 -18.39
CA TYR A 67 -2.08 -3.60 -18.63
C TYR A 67 -1.60 -3.99 -20.04
N LEU A 68 -0.60 -4.88 -20.13
CA LEU A 68 -0.02 -5.27 -21.43
C LEU A 68 -0.79 -6.41 -22.10
N PHE A 69 -1.18 -7.40 -21.31
CA PHE A 69 -1.97 -8.56 -21.73
C PHE A 69 -2.75 -9.09 -20.51
N GLU A 70 -3.72 -9.99 -20.74
CA GLU A 70 -4.46 -10.64 -19.67
C GLU A 70 -3.46 -11.18 -18.64
N ASP A 71 -3.44 -10.58 -17.45
CA ASP A 71 -2.62 -10.92 -16.29
C ASP A 71 -1.19 -10.34 -16.18
N PHE A 72 -0.76 -9.39 -17.03
CA PHE A 72 0.52 -8.68 -16.85
C PHE A 72 0.39 -7.16 -16.76
N ASP A 73 0.83 -6.62 -15.62
CA ASP A 73 0.76 -5.19 -15.33
C ASP A 73 2.15 -4.61 -15.04
N ILE A 74 2.43 -3.44 -15.61
CA ILE A 74 3.55 -2.58 -15.20
C ILE A 74 3.01 -1.35 -14.51
N TRP A 75 3.51 -1.08 -13.32
CA TRP A 75 3.16 0.10 -12.54
C TRP A 75 4.37 1.01 -12.44
N PHE A 76 4.15 2.31 -12.67
CA PHE A 76 5.18 3.33 -12.59
C PHE A 76 4.72 4.47 -11.69
N GLY A 77 5.55 4.83 -10.72
CA GLY A 77 5.32 5.96 -9.81
C GLY A 77 5.45 5.56 -8.35
N GLN A 78 4.82 6.33 -7.47
CA GLN A 78 4.86 6.11 -6.03
C GLN A 78 3.62 5.37 -5.56
N THR A 79 3.81 4.22 -4.92
CA THR A 79 2.71 3.42 -4.38
C THR A 79 3.22 2.47 -3.30
N LYS A 80 2.29 1.72 -2.73
CA LYS A 80 2.60 0.66 -1.76
C LYS A 80 3.53 -0.38 -2.38
N LEU A 81 4.61 -0.69 -1.67
CA LEU A 81 5.47 -1.81 -2.06
C LEU A 81 4.78 -3.14 -1.78
N PRO A 82 5.06 -4.18 -2.59
CA PRO A 82 4.50 -5.52 -2.41
C PRO A 82 5.16 -6.19 -1.21
N GLY A 83 4.57 -6.00 -0.03
CA GLY A 83 4.95 -6.69 1.20
C GLY A 83 3.76 -7.49 1.74
N ASN A 84 3.56 -7.44 3.05
CA ASN A 84 2.47 -8.15 3.71
C ASN A 84 1.09 -7.85 3.08
N ARG A 85 0.25 -8.88 2.85
CA ARG A 85 -1.10 -8.73 2.26
C ARG A 85 -1.95 -7.72 3.05
N GLU A 86 -1.88 -7.71 4.38
CA GLU A 86 -2.54 -6.72 5.26
C GLU A 86 -2.15 -5.25 4.96
N ARG A 87 -0.93 -5.02 4.46
CA ARG A 87 -0.43 -3.69 4.06
C ARG A 87 -0.90 -3.30 2.66
N VAL A 88 -0.98 -4.25 1.74
CA VAL A 88 -1.45 -4.04 0.36
C VAL A 88 -2.92 -3.64 0.38
N ILE A 89 -3.74 -4.28 1.21
CA ILE A 89 -5.15 -3.96 1.42
C ILE A 89 -5.33 -2.49 1.83
N SER A 90 -6.30 -1.82 1.21
CA SER A 90 -6.66 -0.44 1.50
C SER A 90 -6.99 -0.27 2.98
N SER A 91 -6.61 0.84 3.59
CA SER A 91 -7.07 1.13 4.96
C SER A 91 -8.58 1.39 5.06
N GLY A 92 -9.28 1.55 3.93
CA GLY A 92 -10.75 1.62 3.89
C GLY A 92 -11.42 0.25 3.95
N ASP A 93 -10.68 -0.80 3.62
CA ASP A 93 -11.21 -2.17 3.47
C ASP A 93 -10.70 -3.08 4.61
N MET A 94 -10.27 -2.46 5.71
CA MET A 94 -9.83 -3.16 6.92
C MET A 94 -11.02 -3.40 7.84
N GLN A 95 -11.12 -4.62 8.39
CA GLN A 95 -12.18 -5.01 9.32
C GLN A 95 -11.95 -4.49 10.74
N PHE A 96 -10.68 -4.34 11.12
CA PHE A 96 -10.30 -3.80 12.41
C PHE A 96 -9.84 -2.34 12.29
N VAL A 97 -10.01 -1.60 13.39
CA VAL A 97 -9.70 -0.16 13.46
C VAL A 97 -8.21 0.13 13.19
N ASP A 98 -7.33 -0.82 13.55
CA ASP A 98 -5.89 -0.76 13.36
C ASP A 98 -5.33 -2.11 12.84
N ARG A 99 -4.14 -2.07 12.22
CA ARG A 99 -3.43 -3.26 11.71
C ARG A 99 -2.67 -3.99 12.82
N SER A 100 -2.31 -5.25 12.56
CA SER A 100 -1.48 -6.06 13.46
C SER A 100 -0.16 -5.37 13.85
N LEU A 101 0.36 -5.69 15.05
CA LEU A 101 1.64 -5.15 15.54
C LEU A 101 2.83 -5.52 14.62
N LEU A 102 2.81 -6.71 14.04
CA LEU A 102 3.78 -7.17 13.04
C LEU A 102 3.76 -6.26 11.80
N ASN A 103 2.57 -5.97 11.28
CA ASN A 103 2.44 -5.07 10.14
C ASN A 103 2.83 -3.63 10.50
N SER A 104 2.53 -3.15 11.70
CA SER A 104 2.91 -1.79 12.14
C SER A 104 4.43 -1.58 12.14
N ASN A 105 5.20 -2.62 12.48
CA ASN A 105 6.65 -2.51 12.67
C ASN A 105 7.48 -2.94 11.46
N LEU A 106 7.03 -3.91 10.66
CA LEU A 106 7.83 -4.52 9.59
C LEU A 106 7.34 -4.19 8.17
N ASN A 107 6.46 -3.21 8.01
CA ASN A 107 6.01 -2.83 6.68
C ASN A 107 7.07 -1.99 5.94
N ILE A 108 7.24 -2.30 4.66
CA ILE A 108 8.06 -1.57 3.69
C ILE A 108 7.32 -0.36 3.08
N ASP A 109 6.24 0.08 3.74
CA ASP A 109 5.32 1.16 3.39
C ASP A 109 5.09 1.47 1.89
N ARG A 110 5.71 2.52 1.37
CA ARG A 110 5.54 3.07 0.02
C ARG A 110 6.84 3.66 -0.45
N ASP A 111 7.06 3.57 -1.75
CA ASP A 111 8.27 4.08 -2.39
C ASP A 111 8.00 4.39 -3.87
N ALA A 112 8.88 5.17 -4.48
CA ALA A 112 8.79 5.55 -5.89
C ALA A 112 9.63 4.62 -6.77
N GLY A 113 9.03 4.11 -7.84
CA GLY A 113 9.74 3.32 -8.84
C GLY A 113 8.83 2.52 -9.76
N ILE A 114 9.29 1.34 -10.15
CA ILE A 114 8.63 0.44 -11.10
C ILE A 114 8.20 -0.83 -10.36
N GLN A 115 6.99 -1.30 -10.62
CA GLN A 115 6.55 -2.62 -10.19
C GLN A 115 6.05 -3.42 -11.39
N ILE A 116 6.43 -4.69 -11.45
CA ILE A 116 5.96 -5.65 -12.44
C ILE A 116 5.12 -6.68 -11.70
N ARG A 117 3.90 -6.91 -12.17
CA ARG A 117 2.96 -7.87 -11.61
C ARG A 117 2.55 -8.82 -12.71
N TYR A 118 2.65 -10.09 -12.41
CA TYR A 118 2.19 -11.13 -13.31
C TYR A 118 1.30 -12.10 -12.55
N LYS A 119 0.28 -12.62 -13.21
CA LYS A 119 -0.55 -13.70 -12.71
C LYS A 119 -0.55 -14.82 -13.77
N PHE A 120 -0.48 -16.07 -13.31
CA PHE A 120 -0.64 -17.21 -14.19
C PHE A 120 -1.29 -18.39 -13.47
N GLY A 121 -1.94 -19.25 -14.24
CA GLY A 121 -2.70 -20.39 -13.77
C GLY A 121 -4.17 -20.05 -13.46
N THR A 122 -5.03 -21.06 -13.54
CA THR A 122 -6.49 -20.94 -13.36
C THR A 122 -6.94 -21.54 -12.03
N ASP A 123 -6.66 -22.82 -11.81
CA ASP A 123 -7.00 -23.55 -10.58
C ASP A 123 -5.88 -23.45 -9.54
N PHE A 124 -4.63 -23.45 -10.00
CA PHE A 124 -3.44 -23.16 -9.21
C PHE A 124 -2.88 -21.82 -9.67
N VAL A 125 -3.15 -20.76 -8.92
CA VAL A 125 -2.82 -19.39 -9.32
C VAL A 125 -1.54 -18.95 -8.63
N VAL A 126 -0.58 -18.44 -9.39
CA VAL A 126 0.65 -17.86 -8.87
C VAL A 126 0.75 -16.41 -9.31
N LYS A 127 1.04 -15.51 -8.36
CA LYS A 127 1.10 -14.07 -8.60
C LYS A 127 2.45 -13.49 -8.15
N PRO A 128 3.53 -13.64 -8.93
CA PRO A 128 4.78 -12.97 -8.63
C PRO A 128 4.63 -11.46 -8.85
N THR A 129 5.17 -10.69 -7.90
CA THR A 129 5.33 -9.25 -8.00
C THR A 129 6.78 -8.90 -7.71
N PHE A 130 7.35 -8.08 -8.58
CA PHE A 130 8.67 -7.51 -8.40
C PHE A 130 8.59 -5.98 -8.36
N ALA A 131 9.33 -5.33 -7.48
CA ALA A 131 9.43 -3.88 -7.42
C ALA A 131 10.89 -3.43 -7.36
N PHE A 132 11.21 -2.44 -8.17
CA PHE A 132 12.49 -1.74 -8.21
C PHE A 132 12.23 -0.28 -7.88
N THR A 133 12.74 0.21 -6.76
CA THR A 133 12.41 1.54 -6.24
C THR A 133 13.63 2.26 -5.67
N THR A 134 13.46 3.55 -5.35
CA THR A 134 14.54 4.40 -4.87
C THR A 134 15.07 3.99 -3.49
N GLY A 135 14.25 3.35 -2.65
CA GLY A 135 14.60 2.96 -1.28
C GLY A 135 14.42 4.09 -0.26
N GLU A 136 14.13 5.30 -0.73
CA GLU A 136 14.08 6.53 0.07
C GLU A 136 12.70 6.73 0.74
N GLY A 137 11.68 6.00 0.28
CA GLY A 137 10.31 6.12 0.76
C GLY A 137 9.52 7.15 -0.03
N ARG A 138 8.54 7.80 0.61
CA ARG A 138 7.54 8.60 -0.10
C ARG A 138 7.77 10.10 0.06
N ASN A 139 7.56 10.83 -1.04
CA ASN A 139 7.66 12.29 -1.16
C ASN A 139 9.05 12.84 -0.80
N ILE A 140 10.09 12.09 -1.16
CA ILE A 140 11.48 12.52 -1.04
C ILE A 140 11.81 13.41 -2.23
N THR A 141 12.23 14.63 -1.93
CA THR A 141 12.66 15.63 -2.91
C THR A 141 14.18 15.78 -2.96
N ALA A 142 14.90 15.12 -2.06
CA ALA A 142 16.35 15.07 -2.05
C ALA A 142 16.85 14.08 -3.11
N ASP A 143 18.08 14.30 -3.59
CA ASP A 143 18.77 13.33 -4.44
C ASP A 143 18.92 12.00 -3.69
N ASN A 144 18.79 10.88 -4.41
CA ASN A 144 19.00 9.55 -3.86
C ASN A 144 20.40 9.48 -3.22
N ALA A 145 20.46 9.19 -1.93
CA ALA A 145 21.71 9.19 -1.16
C ALA A 145 22.63 8.01 -1.54
N GLY A 146 22.15 7.11 -2.40
CA GLY A 146 22.86 6.00 -3.00
C GLY A 146 22.16 4.67 -2.69
N GLY A 147 21.91 3.88 -3.74
CA GLY A 147 21.31 2.55 -3.63
C GLY A 147 19.91 2.48 -4.26
N PHE A 148 19.46 1.24 -4.53
CA PHE A 148 18.11 0.96 -4.99
C PHE A 148 17.52 -0.14 -4.12
N ALA A 149 16.21 -0.07 -3.88
CA ALA A 149 15.47 -1.11 -3.20
C ALA A 149 14.87 -2.09 -4.20
N TYR A 150 14.99 -3.38 -3.89
CA TYR A 150 14.43 -4.48 -4.67
C TYR A 150 13.50 -5.25 -3.75
N THR A 151 12.23 -5.35 -4.13
CA THR A 151 11.23 -6.13 -3.39
C THR A 151 10.68 -7.22 -4.28
N PHE A 152 10.65 -8.44 -3.76
CA PHE A 152 10.01 -9.58 -4.40
C PHE A 152 8.96 -10.17 -3.48
N HIS A 153 7.77 -10.42 -4.01
CA HIS A 153 6.66 -11.03 -3.32
C HIS A 153 5.98 -12.00 -4.27
N THR A 154 5.49 -13.14 -3.79
CA THR A 154 4.71 -14.09 -4.61
C THR A 154 3.58 -14.65 -3.78
N ASP A 155 2.35 -14.51 -4.28
CA ASP A 155 1.20 -15.24 -3.75
C ASP A 155 1.07 -16.57 -4.50
N ILE A 156 0.96 -17.67 -3.76
CA ILE A 156 0.72 -19.02 -4.31
C ILE A 156 -0.64 -19.47 -3.78
N LEU A 157 -1.61 -19.61 -4.68
CA LEU A 157 -3.00 -19.90 -4.36
C LEU A 157 -3.39 -21.26 -4.97
N PRO A 158 -3.29 -22.36 -4.21
CA PRO A 158 -3.52 -23.70 -4.73
C PRO A 158 -4.99 -24.02 -5.01
N PHE A 159 -5.93 -23.17 -4.59
CA PHE A 159 -7.38 -23.37 -4.70
C PHE A 159 -8.08 -22.25 -5.50
N GLY A 160 -7.36 -21.62 -6.43
CA GLY A 160 -7.89 -20.57 -7.30
C GLY A 160 -7.78 -19.16 -6.72
N ASP A 161 -8.12 -18.18 -7.56
CA ASP A 161 -8.05 -16.76 -7.22
C ASP A 161 -9.23 -16.30 -6.34
N PHE A 162 -9.02 -15.26 -5.53
CA PHE A 162 -10.08 -14.60 -4.78
C PHE A 162 -10.70 -13.49 -5.62
N ASP A 163 -12.03 -13.40 -5.61
CA ASP A 163 -12.76 -12.35 -6.35
C ASP A 163 -12.63 -10.97 -5.69
N ASP A 164 -12.21 -10.91 -4.40
CA ASP A 164 -12.07 -9.66 -3.67
C ASP A 164 -10.80 -9.61 -2.78
N TYR A 165 -10.14 -8.45 -2.75
CA TYR A 165 -8.95 -8.17 -1.91
C TYR A 165 -9.39 -7.55 -0.57
N VAL A 166 -10.31 -8.21 0.12
CA VAL A 166 -10.80 -7.78 1.45
C VAL A 166 -10.21 -8.65 2.54
N SER A 167 -10.03 -8.08 3.73
CA SER A 167 -9.42 -8.76 4.88
C SER A 167 -10.21 -9.98 5.37
N SER A 168 -11.48 -10.14 4.98
CA SER A 168 -12.17 -11.42 4.99
C SER A 168 -13.09 -11.55 3.78
N ASP A 169 -13.48 -12.79 3.50
CA ASP A 169 -14.58 -13.11 2.60
C ASP A 169 -15.90 -12.56 3.18
N HIS A 170 -16.47 -11.52 2.55
CA HIS A 170 -17.79 -10.96 2.92
C HIS A 170 -18.91 -11.54 2.05
N SER A 171 -18.55 -12.20 0.95
CA SER A 171 -19.44 -12.80 -0.03
C SER A 171 -19.29 -14.31 0.06
N PHE A 172 -20.23 -14.97 0.74
CA PHE A 172 -20.23 -16.42 0.95
C PHE A 172 -19.89 -17.18 -0.35
N ASN A 173 -18.64 -17.62 -0.50
CA ASN A 173 -18.20 -18.38 -1.66
C ASN A 173 -18.46 -19.87 -1.40
N GLU A 174 -19.23 -20.52 -2.27
CA GLU A 174 -19.57 -21.96 -2.13
C GLU A 174 -18.33 -22.88 -2.19
N ASN A 175 -17.21 -22.40 -2.73
CA ASN A 175 -15.95 -23.14 -2.81
C ASN A 175 -14.93 -22.59 -1.80
N HIS A 176 -14.41 -23.47 -0.93
CA HIS A 176 -13.40 -23.12 0.07
C HIS A 176 -12.11 -22.60 -0.58
N LYS A 177 -11.74 -21.35 -0.30
CA LYS A 177 -10.46 -20.74 -0.70
C LYS A 177 -9.67 -20.37 0.58
N LEU A 178 -8.36 -20.64 0.64
CA LEU A 178 -7.50 -20.36 1.81
C LEU A 178 -6.89 -18.94 1.74
N ALA A 179 -7.40 -18.01 2.55
CA ALA A 179 -6.94 -16.62 2.61
C ALA A 179 -5.69 -16.44 3.48
#